data_AF-A0A4P9XBZ4-F1
#
_entry.id   AF-A0A4P9XBZ4-F1
#
_cell.length_a   1.000
_cell.length_b   1.000
_cell.length_c   1.000
_cell.angle_alpha   90.00
_cell.angle_beta   90.00
_cell.angle_gamma   90.00
#
_symmetry.space_group_name_H-M   'P 1'
#
loop_
_entity.id
_entity.type
_entity.pdbx_description
1 polymer ?
#
loop_
_entity_poly.entity_id
_entity_poly.type
_entity_poly.pdbx_seq_one_letter_code
_entity_poly.pdbx_strand_id
1 'polypeptide(L)' 'CGHEFSRRYNLRQHMQIHTETRAREHNCTHCPRTYFRLADLQRHLRTHTTGPRFVCPGCARGFRRGDALRRHV' A
#
# COMPACT_ATOMS: atom_id res chain seq x y z
N CYS A 1 21.82 -6.56 -1.60
CA CYS A 1 20.55 -7.04 -0.99
C CYS A 1 20.25 -8.53 -1.28
N GLY A 2 20.92 -9.20 -2.24
CA GLY A 2 20.79 -10.66 -2.42
C GLY A 2 19.41 -11.16 -2.90
N HIS A 3 18.52 -10.26 -3.33
CA HIS A 3 17.17 -10.62 -3.71
C HIS A 3 17.11 -11.05 -5.18
N GLU A 4 16.50 -12.21 -5.43
CA GLU A 4 16.27 -12.72 -6.79
C GLU A 4 14.83 -12.44 -7.23
N PHE A 5 14.67 -12.15 -8.53
CA PHE A 5 13.37 -11.83 -9.12
C PHE A 5 13.16 -12.61 -10.42
N SER A 6 12.07 -13.37 -10.49
CA SER A 6 11.71 -14.16 -11.67
C SER A 6 11.26 -13.30 -12.87
N ARG A 7 11.00 -12.00 -12.67
CA ARG A 7 10.55 -11.08 -13.72
C ARG A 7 11.45 -9.85 -13.80
N ARG A 8 11.89 -9.51 -15.01
CA ARG A 8 12.76 -8.34 -15.28
C ARG A 8 12.12 -7.01 -14.86
N TYR A 9 10.80 -6.89 -14.94
CA TYR A 9 10.06 -5.72 -14.44
C TYR A 9 10.22 -5.54 -12.92
N ASN A 10 10.13 -6.64 -12.16
CA ASN A 10 10.25 -6.61 -10.70
C ASN A 10 11.68 -6.26 -10.27
N LEU A 11 12.68 -6.81 -10.96
CA LEU A 11 14.08 -6.44 -10.73
C LEU A 11 14.33 -4.95 -10.97
N ARG A 12 13.83 -4.40 -12.08
CA ARG A 12 13.99 -2.98 -12.41
C ARG A 12 13.32 -2.08 -11.37
N GLN A 13 12.13 -2.46 -10.91
CA GLN A 13 11.46 -1.77 -9.80
C GLN A 13 12.30 -1.82 -8.53
N HIS A 14 12.79 -3.01 -8.18
CA HIS A 14 13.59 -3.19 -6.98
C HIS A 14 14.84 -2.30 -7.02
N MET A 15 15.52 -2.20 -8.17
CA MET A 15 16.69 -1.36 -8.32
C MET A 15 16.42 0.13 -8.03
N GLN A 16 15.17 0.61 -8.17
CA GLN A 16 14.82 1.98 -7.82
C GLN A 16 15.03 2.31 -6.34
N ILE A 17 15.06 1.32 -5.46
CA ILE A 17 15.31 1.53 -4.02
C ILE A 17 16.79 1.78 -3.70
N HIS A 18 17.69 1.31 -4.57
CA HIS A 18 19.14 1.49 -4.43
C HIS A 18 19.63 2.78 -5.10
N THR A 19 18.82 3.35 -5.99
CA THR A 19 19.10 4.63 -6.66
C THR A 19 18.45 5.80 -5.93
N GLU A 20 19.07 6.99 -5.99
CA GLU A 20 18.55 8.25 -5.39
C GLU A 20 17.15 8.67 -5.88
N THR A 21 16.59 7.98 -6.88
CA THR A 21 15.17 8.05 -7.30
C THR A 21 14.20 7.76 -6.15
N ARG A 22 14.68 7.18 -5.04
CA ARG A 22 13.93 7.05 -3.80
C ARG A 22 13.31 8.37 -3.35
N ALA A 23 13.88 9.54 -3.69
CA ALA A 23 13.30 10.87 -3.39
C ALA A 23 11.99 11.21 -4.14
N ARG A 24 11.57 10.44 -5.16
CA ARG A 24 10.25 10.57 -5.79
C ARG A 24 9.17 9.83 -4.99
N GLU A 25 9.17 10.08 -3.69
CA GLU A 25 8.20 9.54 -2.76
C GLU A 25 6.85 10.25 -2.97
N HIS A 26 5.82 9.49 -3.31
CA HIS A 26 4.45 9.95 -3.40
C HIS A 26 3.77 9.78 -2.04
N ASN A 27 3.66 10.87 -1.29
CA ASN A 27 3.07 10.88 0.03
C ASN A 27 1.53 10.89 -0.02
N CYS A 28 0.90 10.14 0.87
CA CYS A 28 -0.54 10.24 1.08
C CYS A 28 -0.88 11.51 1.87
N THR A 29 -1.91 12.22 1.43
CA THR A 29 -2.41 13.43 2.11
C THR A 29 -3.23 13.15 3.36
N HIS A 30 -3.69 11.90 3.54
CA HIS A 30 -4.58 11.51 4.63
C HIS A 30 -3.91 10.65 5.72
N CYS A 31 -2.69 10.18 5.51
CA CYS A 31 -1.96 9.35 6.47
C CYS A 31 -0.45 9.35 6.19
N PRO A 32 0.43 8.94 7.13
CA PRO A 32 1.88 9.00 6.96
C PRO A 32 2.45 7.91 6.03
N ARG A 33 1.64 7.37 5.10
CA ARG A 33 2.09 6.36 4.16
C ARG A 33 2.66 6.99 2.89
N THR A 34 3.74 6.38 2.43
CA THR A 34 4.54 6.86 1.33
C THR A 34 4.75 5.75 0.31
N TYR A 35 4.69 6.10 -0.96
CA TYR A 35 4.74 5.15 -2.07
C TYR A 35 5.78 5.57 -3.09
N PHE A 36 6.57 4.61 -3.58
CA PHE A 36 7.55 4.87 -4.65
C PHE A 36 6.91 5.08 -6.03
N ARG A 37 5.62 4.76 -6.18
CA ARG A 37 4.90 4.86 -7.45
C ARG A 37 3.58 5.57 -7.28
N LEU A 38 3.30 6.49 -8.21
CA LEU A 38 2.03 7.21 -8.26
C LEU A 38 0.83 6.27 -8.38
N ALA A 39 0.92 5.20 -9.17
CA ALA A 39 -0.16 4.22 -9.32
C ALA A 39 -0.50 3.50 -8.00
N ASP A 40 0.52 3.25 -7.16
CA ASP A 40 0.33 2.65 -5.84
C ASP A 40 -0.30 3.64 -4.87
N LEU A 41 0.13 4.91 -4.88
CA LEU A 41 -0.53 5.98 -4.13
C LEU A 41 -1.99 6.13 -4.56
N GLN A 42 -2.29 6.23 -5.86
CA GLN A 42 -3.67 6.37 -6.35
C GLN A 42 -4.55 5.19 -5.93
N ARG A 43 -4.02 3.96 -5.97
CA ARG A 43 -4.70 2.78 -5.45
C ARG A 43 -4.95 2.87 -3.95
N HIS A 44 -3.98 3.38 -3.21
CA HIS A 44 -4.13 3.64 -1.79
C HIS A 44 -5.11 4.77 -1.48
N LEU A 45 -5.17 5.84 -2.26
CA LEU A 45 -6.10 6.96 -2.01
C LEU A 45 -7.56 6.53 -2.10
N ARG A 46 -7.86 5.54 -2.95
CA ARG A 46 -9.17 4.87 -2.92
C ARG A 46 -9.50 4.33 -1.53
N THR A 47 -8.52 4.02 -0.69
CA THR A 47 -8.69 3.62 0.72
C THR A 47 -9.28 4.65 1.65
N HIS A 48 -9.08 5.91 1.35
CA HIS A 48 -9.69 7.00 2.10
C HIS A 48 -11.09 7.32 1.58
N THR A 49 -11.32 7.24 0.26
CA THR A 49 -12.59 7.67 -0.35
C THR A 49 -13.72 6.65 -0.22
N THR A 50 -13.45 5.33 -0.37
CA THR A 50 -14.53 4.32 -0.41
C THR A 50 -14.91 3.76 0.97
N GLY A 51 -14.38 4.34 2.05
CA GLY A 51 -14.60 3.85 3.41
C GLY A 51 -14.20 2.37 3.62
N PRO A 52 -14.37 1.87 4.85
CA PRO A 52 -14.42 0.45 5.13
C PRO A 52 -15.76 -0.14 4.68
N ARG A 53 -15.72 -1.29 4.00
CA ARG A 53 -16.94 -2.05 3.63
C ARG A 53 -17.40 -3.00 4.74
N PHE A 54 -16.49 -3.33 5.65
CA PHE A 54 -16.70 -4.27 6.73
C PHE A 54 -16.31 -3.59 8.03
N VAL A 55 -17.16 -3.62 9.04
CA VAL A 55 -16.91 -2.95 10.33
C VAL A 55 -17.02 -4.00 11.43
N CYS A 56 -16.05 -4.00 12.35
CA CYS A 56 -16.10 -4.87 13.52
C CYS A 56 -17.19 -4.37 14.48
N PRO A 57 -18.18 -5.20 14.85
CA PRO A 57 -19.28 -4.77 15.73
C PRO A 57 -18.81 -4.48 17.16
N GLY A 58 -17.71 -5.09 17.63
CA GLY A 58 -17.22 -4.92 19.00
C GLY A 58 -16.33 -3.69 19.24
N CYS A 59 -15.68 -3.16 18.20
CA CYS A 59 -14.76 -2.01 18.36
C CYS A 59 -14.89 -0.94 17.27
N ALA A 60 -15.89 -1.05 16.38
CA ALA A 60 -16.16 -0.14 15.26
C ALA A 60 -15.00 0.04 14.26
N ARG A 61 -13.98 -0.82 14.30
CA ARG A 61 -12.83 -0.74 13.38
C ARG A 61 -13.23 -1.18 11.98
N GLY A 62 -12.87 -0.37 10.99
CA GLY A 62 -13.21 -0.58 9.58
C GLY A 62 -12.16 -1.34 8.78
N PHE A 63 -12.60 -2.25 7.93
CA PHE A 63 -11.80 -3.09 7.04
C PHE A 63 -12.32 -3.01 5.61
N ARG A 64 -11.40 -3.11 4.63
CA ARG A 64 -11.74 -3.08 3.20
C ARG A 64 -12.06 -4.44 2.61
N ARG A 65 -11.58 -5.49 3.26
CA ARG A 65 -11.74 -6.88 2.83
C ARG A 65 -12.30 -7.71 3.97
N GLY A 66 -13.19 -8.65 3.64
CA GLY A 66 -13.83 -9.52 4.63
C GLY A 66 -12.84 -10.45 5.32
N ASP A 67 -11.82 -10.95 4.62
CA ASP A 67 -10.76 -11.77 5.22
C ASP A 67 -9.96 -11.02 6.30
N ALA A 68 -9.74 -9.72 6.10
CA ALA A 68 -9.06 -8.89 7.08
C ALA A 68 -9.90 -8.64 8.33
N LEU A 69 -11.23 -8.49 8.20
CA LEU A 69 -12.13 -8.44 9.34
C LEU A 69 -12.13 -9.79 10.08
N ARG A 70 -12.30 -10.92 9.37
CA ARG A 70 -12.35 -12.26 9.99
C ARG A 70 -11.11 -12.63 10.81
N ARG A 71 -9.94 -12.12 10.44
CA ARG A 71 -8.69 -12.34 11.22
C ARG A 71 -8.58 -11.39 12.43
N HIS A 72 -9.35 -10.32 12.43
CA HIS A 72 -9.36 -9.33 13.49
C HIS A 72 -10.36 -9.65 14.60
N VAL A 73 -11.57 -10.13 14.23
CA VAL A 73 -12.58 -10.61 15.19
C VAL A 73 -12.13 -11.91 15.86
#